data_AF-A0A383EBW9-F1
#
_entry.id   AF-A0A383EBW9-F1
#
_cell.length_a   1.000
_cell.length_b   1.000
_cell.length_c   1.000
_cell.angle_alpha   90.00
_cell.angle_beta   90.00
_cell.angle_gamma   90.00
#
_symmetry.space_group_name_H-M   'P 1'
#
loop_
_entity.id
_entity.type
_entity.pdbx_description
1 polymer ?
#
loop_
_entity_poly.entity_id
_entity_poly.type
_entity_poly.pdbx_seq_one_letter_code
_entity_poly.pdbx_strand_id
1 'polypeptide(L)' 'MTKLQTSGMSQRRLFRVDEHIKRNYLDTEKLTGALTAIYRNGRLAHYSTLGLMDREQNKPVLWDSIYRIYS' A
#
# COMPACT_ATOMS: atom_id res chain seq x y z
N MET A 1 -10.79 -28.39 3.32
CA MET A 1 -9.70 -27.49 2.87
C MET A 1 -10.28 -26.45 1.92
N THR A 2 -10.55 -25.24 2.42
CA THR A 2 -11.18 -24.17 1.65
C THR A 2 -10.22 -23.71 0.56
N LYS A 3 -10.62 -23.88 -0.71
CA LYS A 3 -9.91 -23.42 -1.90
C LYS A 3 -9.46 -21.97 -1.68
N LEU A 4 -8.14 -21.72 -1.64
CA LEU A 4 -7.57 -20.38 -1.71
C LEU A 4 -8.08 -19.77 -3.02
N GLN A 5 -9.16 -18.99 -2.93
CA GLN A 5 -9.69 -18.30 -4.08
C GLN A 5 -8.76 -17.12 -4.33
N THR A 6 -7.88 -17.30 -5.31
CA THR A 6 -7.05 -16.24 -5.86
C THR A 6 -7.96 -15.07 -6.25
N SER A 7 -7.54 -13.83 -5.98
CA SER A 7 -8.25 -12.60 -6.38
C SER A 7 -8.42 -12.44 -7.91
N GLY A 8 -8.04 -13.45 -8.69
CA GLY A 8 -7.94 -13.43 -10.15
C GLY A 8 -6.88 -12.47 -10.65
N MET A 9 -5.95 -12.01 -9.79
CA MET A 9 -4.89 -11.08 -10.15
C MET A 9 -3.51 -11.70 -9.93
N SER A 10 -2.54 -11.29 -10.76
CA SER A 10 -1.17 -11.76 -10.65
C SER A 10 -0.46 -11.04 -9.50
N GLN A 11 -0.05 -11.80 -8.48
CA GLN A 11 0.70 -11.25 -7.34
C GLN A 11 1.97 -10.51 -7.80
N ARG A 12 2.69 -11.08 -8.77
CA ARG A 12 3.89 -10.45 -9.36
C ARG A 12 3.59 -9.09 -10.01
N ARG A 13 2.40 -8.92 -10.60
CA ARG A 13 1.99 -7.62 -11.16
C ARG A 13 1.55 -6.65 -10.07
N LEU A 14 0.90 -7.13 -9.01
CA LEU A 14 0.48 -6.31 -7.88
C LEU A 14 1.70 -5.70 -7.16
N PHE A 15 2.78 -6.45 -6.97
CA PHE A 15 4.05 -5.91 -6.44
C PHE A 15 4.65 -4.76 -7.25
N ARG A 16 4.32 -4.65 -8.55
CA ARG A 16 4.80 -3.51 -9.36
C ARG A 16 4.15 -2.19 -8.93
N VAL A 17 3.00 -2.24 -8.28
CA VAL A 17 2.36 -1.05 -7.69
C VAL A 17 3.24 -0.53 -6.56
N ASP A 18 3.70 -1.42 -5.67
CA ASP A 18 4.57 -1.06 -4.55
C ASP A 18 5.88 -0.46 -5.05
N GLU A 19 6.52 -1.12 -6.02
CA GLU A 19 7.75 -0.63 -6.65
C GLU A 19 7.56 0.73 -7.33
N HIS A 20 6.40 0.94 -7.97
CA HIS A 20 6.09 2.23 -8.58
C HIS A 20 5.94 3.32 -7.54
N ILE A 21 5.19 3.07 -6.46
CA ILE A 21 4.99 4.03 -5.38
C ILE A 21 6.32 4.35 -4.69
N LYS A 22 7.10 3.31 -4.34
CA LYS A 22 8.43 3.48 -3.76
C LYS A 22 9.33 4.34 -4.65
N ARG A 23 9.57 3.90 -5.90
CA ARG A 23 10.53 4.54 -6.81
C ARG A 23 10.15 5.96 -7.18
N ASN A 24 8.86 6.23 -7.44
CA ASN A 24 8.45 7.51 -8.03
C ASN A 24 7.98 8.53 -7.00
N TYR A 25 7.65 8.11 -5.78
CA TYR A 25 7.10 9.00 -4.75
C TYR A 25 7.88 9.00 -3.44
N LEU A 26 8.32 7.85 -2.94
CA LEU A 26 9.06 7.79 -1.67
C LEU A 26 10.55 8.11 -1.91
N ASP A 27 11.19 7.42 -2.84
CA ASP A 27 12.61 7.60 -3.15
C ASP A 27 12.89 9.02 -3.72
N THR A 28 11.86 9.69 -4.26
CA THR A 28 11.93 11.08 -4.75
C THR A 28 11.46 12.10 -3.71
N GLU A 29 11.15 11.65 -2.49
CA GLU A 29 10.67 12.45 -1.36
C GLU A 29 9.38 13.25 -1.62
N LYS A 30 8.62 12.92 -2.68
CA LYS A 30 7.31 13.53 -2.95
C LYS A 30 6.25 13.13 -1.93
N LEU A 31 6.36 11.92 -1.38
CA LEU A 31 5.55 11.42 -0.28
C LEU A 31 6.47 10.85 0.79
N THR A 32 6.15 11.12 2.06
CA THR A 32 6.87 10.52 3.19
C THR A 32 6.51 9.05 3.40
N GLY A 33 5.27 8.67 3.07
CA GLY A 33 4.77 7.31 3.14
C GLY A 33 3.43 7.15 2.44
N ALA A 34 3.02 5.91 2.21
CA ALA A 34 1.78 5.56 1.52
C ALA A 34 1.21 4.24 2.04
N LEU A 35 -0.11 4.19 2.19
CA LEU A 35 -0.89 2.95 2.29
C LEU A 35 -1.61 2.75 0.96
N THR A 36 -1.41 1.61 0.32
CA THR A 36 -2.14 1.22 -0.89
C THR A 36 -2.96 -0.03 -0.61
N ALA A 37 -4.22 -0.04 -1.00
CA ALA A 37 -5.09 -1.20 -0.89
C ALA A 37 -5.87 -1.42 -2.21
N ILE A 38 -5.90 -2.65 -2.69
CA ILE A 38 -6.65 -3.05 -3.89
C ILE A 38 -7.67 -4.10 -3.47
N TYR A 39 -8.95 -3.75 -3.57
CA TYR A 39 -10.07 -4.66 -3.36
C TYR A 39 -10.64 -5.15 -4.70
N ARG A 40 -10.89 -6.46 -4.82
CA ARG A 40 -11.53 -7.06 -5.99
C ARG A 40 -12.38 -8.24 -5.58
N ASN A 41 -13.58 -8.35 -6.16
CA ASN A 41 -14.52 -9.46 -5.93
C ASN A 41 -14.77 -9.72 -4.44
N GLY A 42 -15.00 -8.66 -3.67
CA GLY A 42 -15.27 -8.75 -2.22
C GLY A 42 -14.07 -9.15 -1.36
N ARG A 43 -12.83 -9.07 -1.88
CA ARG A 43 -11.62 -9.44 -1.14
C ARG A 43 -10.52 -8.39 -1.28
N LEU A 44 -9.74 -8.21 -0.22
CA LEU A 44 -8.48 -7.48 -0.28
C LEU A 44 -7.48 -8.32 -1.08
N ALA A 45 -7.20 -7.88 -2.30
CA ALA A 45 -6.34 -8.59 -3.22
C ALA A 45 -4.87 -8.23 -3.06
N HIS A 46 -4.58 -7.02 -2.59
CA HIS A 46 -3.24 -6.52 -2.29
C HIS A 46 -3.35 -5.38 -1.29
N TYR A 47 -2.40 -5.30 -0.38
CA TYR A 47 -2.14 -4.07 0.37
C TYR A 47 -0.65 -3.90 0.62
N SER A 48 -0.23 -2.67 0.80
CA SER A 48 1.13 -2.34 1.20
C SER A 48 1.14 -1.07 2.03
N THR A 49 2.06 -1.02 2.99
CA THR A 49 2.38 0.15 3.80
C THR A 49 3.85 0.46 3.58
N LEU A 50 4.14 1.63 3.03
CA LEU A 50 5.49 2.04 2.66
C LEU A 50 5.82 3.37 3.32
N GLY A 51 7.07 3.54 3.74
CA GLY A 51 7.57 4.80 4.31
C GLY A 51 7.01 5.12 5.69
N LEU A 52 6.98 6.42 6.01
CA LEU A 52 6.65 6.93 7.33
C LEU A 52 5.34 7.74 7.30
N MET A 53 4.49 7.53 8.30
CA MET A 53 3.33 8.41 8.55
C MET A 53 3.75 9.70 9.27
N ASP A 54 4.88 9.66 9.99
CA ASP A 54 5.49 10.79 10.67
C ASP A 54 7.01 10.70 10.50
N ARG A 55 7.57 11.64 9.72
CA ARG A 55 9.01 11.70 9.43
C ARG A 55 9.83 12.10 10.66
N GLU A 56 9.33 13.07 11.42
CA GLU A 56 10.06 13.69 12.54
C GLU A 56 10.18 12.71 13.70
N GLN A 57 9.12 11.93 13.93
CA GLN A 57 9.10 10.89 14.96
C GLN A 57 9.53 9.51 14.44
N ASN A 58 9.92 9.42 13.16
CA ASN A 58 10.31 8.18 12.48
C ASN A 58 9.28 7.05 12.66
N LYS A 59 7.98 7.36 12.51
CA LYS A 59 6.89 6.37 12.67
C LYS A 59 6.47 5.80 11.32
N PRO A 60 6.46 4.47 11.15
CA PRO A 60 6.08 3.84 9.89
C PRO A 60 4.59 4.05 9.59
N VAL A 61 4.24 3.99 8.30
CA VAL A 61 2.84 3.80 7.91
C VAL A 61 2.40 2.40 8.37
N LEU A 62 1.22 2.32 8.98
CA LEU A 62 0.56 1.09 9.40
C LEU A 62 -0.80 0.97 8.71
N TRP A 63 -1.38 -0.22 8.72
CA TRP A 63 -2.68 -0.49 8.09
C TRP A 63 -3.82 0.38 8.67
N ASP A 64 -3.70 0.76 9.93
CA ASP A 64 -4.64 1.57 10.70
C ASP A 64 -4.16 3.01 10.90
N SER A 65 -3.14 3.46 10.16
CA SER A 65 -2.72 4.86 10.16
C SER A 65 -3.90 5.78 9.83
N ILE A 66 -4.11 6.80 10.67
CA ILE A 66 -5.19 7.77 10.49
C ILE A 66 -4.73 8.83 9.49
N TYR A 67 -5.47 8.95 8.39
CA TYR A 67 -5.27 9.99 7.38
C TYR A 67 -6.32 11.08 7.52
N ARG A 68 -5.91 12.34 7.38
CA ARG A 68 -6.84 13.44 7.16
C ARG A 68 -7.19 13.50 5.69
N ILE A 69 -8.43 13.16 5.35
CA ILE A 69 -8.95 13.21 3.98
C ILE A 69 -9.66 14.56 3.81
N TYR A 70 -9.17 15.38 2.89
CA TYR A 70 -9.79 16.65 2.49
C TYR A 70 -10.55 16.45 1.16
N SER A 71 -11.50 17.35 0.86
CA SER A 71 -12.23 17.39 -0.42
C SER A 71 -11.90 18.65 -1.19
#